data_AF-A0A5A7N723-F1
#
_entry.id   AF-A0A5A7N723-F1
#
_cell.length_a   1.000
_cell.length_b   1.000
_cell.length_c   1.000
_cell.angle_alpha   90.00
_cell.angle_beta   90.00
_cell.angle_gamma   90.00
#
_symmetry.space_group_name_H-M   'P 1'
#
loop_
_entity.id
_entity.type
_entity.pdbx_description
1 polymer ?
#
loop_
_entity_poly.entity_id
_entity_poly.type
_entity_poly.pdbx_seq_one_letter_code
_entity_poly.pdbx_strand_id
1 'polypeptide(L)'
;MVYLTALDVIRAHYLAGLAAYRAEDHQAGAEMFVHPISEVYYDLEAAFKAQGVDPFVEAMFKAGDLAFAGKPTQKVEAAVKTVLAATDAAAKKAPRANHSTAAIEAAVIADMVDRAALQYRLVAAGDNKDAWLDGYGYLKAAQRRADLIREQLDPRFRDALDETLALFSSAYPESLKPADKALDPGLLLAKAGRVSLLASGLQ
;
A
#
# COMPACT_ATOMS: atom_id res chain seq x y z
N MET A 1 -2.27 -14.26 -5.05
CA MET A 1 -2.86 -12.92 -4.94
C MET A 1 -3.02 -12.50 -3.48
N VAL A 2 -3.99 -13.04 -2.72
CA VAL A 2 -4.32 -12.63 -1.33
C VAL A 2 -3.10 -12.42 -0.42
N TYR A 3 -2.17 -13.38 -0.41
CA TYR A 3 -0.94 -13.28 0.39
C TYR A 3 -0.08 -12.05 0.05
N LEU A 4 0.11 -11.76 -1.25
CA LEU A 4 0.89 -10.62 -1.72
C LEU A 4 0.13 -9.30 -1.51
N THR A 5 -1.20 -9.31 -1.71
CA THR A 5 -2.08 -8.19 -1.40
C THR A 5 -1.97 -7.78 0.06
N ALA A 6 -2.07 -8.72 0.99
CA ALA A 6 -1.98 -8.43 2.42
C ALA A 6 -0.58 -7.89 2.81
N LEU A 7 0.50 -8.39 2.20
CA LEU A 7 1.83 -7.80 2.37
C LEU A 7 1.89 -6.36 1.83
N ASP A 8 1.20 -6.03 0.75
CA ASP A 8 1.14 -4.67 0.22
C ASP A 8 0.26 -3.73 1.05
N VAL A 9 -0.78 -4.24 1.72
CA VAL A 9 -1.51 -3.48 2.74
C VAL A 9 -0.54 -3.08 3.87
N ILE A 10 0.27 -4.02 4.38
CA ILE A 10 1.32 -3.69 5.37
C ILE A 10 2.26 -2.61 4.80
N ARG A 11 2.75 -2.77 3.56
CA ARG A 11 3.63 -1.76 2.93
C ARG A 11 2.94 -0.39 2.82
N ALA A 12 1.68 -0.36 2.43
CA ALA A 12 0.90 0.86 2.25
C ALA A 12 0.88 1.69 3.53
N HIS A 13 0.50 1.07 4.66
CA HIS A 13 0.50 1.73 5.96
C HIS A 13 1.89 2.23 6.37
N TYR A 14 2.94 1.44 6.16
CA TYR A 14 4.31 1.85 6.52
C TYR A 14 4.84 2.99 5.65
N LEU A 15 4.48 3.01 4.37
CA LEU A 15 4.84 4.11 3.46
C LEU A 15 4.08 5.39 3.81
N ALA A 16 2.78 5.28 4.11
CA ALA A 16 1.95 6.39 4.53
C ALA A 16 2.38 6.96 5.89
N GLY A 17 2.60 6.09 6.88
CA GLY A 17 3.03 6.48 8.21
C GLY A 17 4.39 7.19 8.20
N LEU A 18 5.35 6.70 7.40
CA LEU A 18 6.65 7.38 7.26
C LEU A 18 6.51 8.75 6.59
N ALA A 19 5.61 8.89 5.62
CA ALA A 19 5.35 10.17 4.96
C ALA A 19 4.68 11.17 5.92
N ALA A 20 3.69 10.74 6.71
CA ALA A 20 3.06 11.56 7.75
C ALA A 20 4.09 11.97 8.82
N TYR A 21 4.91 11.03 9.30
CA TYR A 21 5.95 11.31 10.29
C TYR A 21 6.99 12.33 9.79
N ARG A 22 7.36 12.26 8.51
CA ARG A 22 8.25 13.25 7.86
C ARG A 22 7.61 14.63 7.71
N ALA A 23 6.28 14.69 7.66
CA ALA A 23 5.49 15.91 7.63
C ALA A 23 5.14 16.43 9.04
N GLU A 24 5.83 15.93 10.08
CA GLU A 24 5.65 16.28 11.49
C GLU A 24 4.29 15.86 12.10
N ASP A 25 3.46 15.11 11.36
CA ASP A 25 2.27 14.45 11.90
C ASP A 25 2.66 13.10 12.52
N HIS A 26 3.35 13.18 13.66
CA HIS A 26 3.90 12.01 14.34
C HIS A 26 2.82 11.06 14.86
N GLN A 27 1.66 11.59 15.27
CA GLN A 27 0.57 10.77 15.79
C GLN A 27 -0.03 9.91 14.67
N ALA A 28 -0.46 10.53 13.56
CA ALA A 28 -1.00 9.78 12.43
C ALA A 28 0.05 8.82 11.85
N GLY A 29 1.31 9.24 11.81
CA GLY A 29 2.43 8.40 11.41
C GLY A 29 2.58 7.14 12.26
N ALA A 30 2.48 7.28 13.58
CA ALA A 30 2.60 6.17 14.51
C ALA A 30 1.40 5.21 14.47
N GLU A 31 0.18 5.76 14.37
CA GLU A 31 -1.07 4.99 14.21
C GLU A 31 -1.01 4.11 12.96
N MET A 32 -0.55 4.66 11.83
CA MET A 32 -0.34 3.88 10.60
C MET A 32 0.62 2.69 10.79
N PHE A 33 1.68 2.79 11.60
CA PHE A 33 2.59 1.65 11.79
C PHE A 33 1.95 0.47 12.55
N VAL A 34 0.92 0.72 13.35
CA VAL A 34 0.26 -0.30 14.18
C VAL A 34 -1.03 -0.85 13.57
N HIS A 35 -1.76 -0.06 12.77
CA HIS A 35 -2.96 -0.50 12.04
C HIS A 35 -2.83 -1.87 11.34
N PRO A 36 -1.80 -2.11 10.49
CA PRO A 36 -1.71 -3.35 9.73
C PRO A 36 -1.46 -4.60 10.59
N ILE A 37 -1.10 -4.44 11.88
CA ILE A 37 -0.88 -5.58 12.77
C ILE A 37 -2.20 -6.35 12.97
N SER A 38 -3.24 -5.64 13.39
CA SER A 38 -4.56 -6.23 13.64
C SER A 38 -5.39 -6.38 12.37
N GLU A 39 -5.18 -5.52 11.37
CA GLU A 39 -5.95 -5.57 10.14
C GLU A 39 -5.57 -6.74 9.23
N VAL A 40 -4.27 -7.10 9.16
CA VAL A 40 -3.79 -8.10 8.19
C VAL A 40 -2.69 -9.02 8.70
N TYR A 41 -1.79 -8.57 9.58
CA TYR A 41 -0.63 -9.38 9.96
C TYR A 41 -1.04 -10.65 10.70
N TYR A 42 -1.93 -10.55 11.70
CA TYR A 42 -2.36 -11.72 12.47
C TYR A 42 -3.05 -12.78 11.58
N ASP A 43 -3.84 -12.35 10.59
CA ASP A 43 -4.47 -13.25 9.61
C ASP A 43 -3.43 -13.98 8.74
N LEU A 44 -2.23 -13.41 8.56
CA LEU A 44 -1.14 -14.02 7.79
C LEU A 44 -0.27 -14.98 8.59
N GLU A 45 -0.34 -15.02 9.92
CA GLU A 45 0.61 -15.80 10.74
C GLU A 45 0.63 -17.29 10.38
N ALA A 46 -0.55 -17.88 10.16
CA ALA A 46 -0.65 -19.27 9.74
C ALA A 46 0.00 -19.51 8.36
N ALA A 47 -0.20 -18.59 7.42
CA ALA A 47 0.40 -18.64 6.10
C ALA A 47 1.92 -18.43 6.16
N PHE A 48 2.40 -17.46 6.95
CA PHE A 48 3.82 -17.21 7.18
C PHE A 48 4.52 -18.45 7.74
N LYS A 49 3.93 -19.08 8.76
CA LYS A 49 4.47 -20.33 9.31
C LYS A 49 4.55 -21.44 8.25
N ALA A 50 3.50 -21.61 7.44
CA ALA A 50 3.48 -22.62 6.39
C ALA A 50 4.51 -22.35 5.27
N GLN A 51 4.78 -21.08 4.96
CA GLN A 51 5.77 -20.66 3.97
C GLN A 51 7.19 -20.51 4.54
N GLY A 52 7.37 -20.77 5.84
CA GLY A 52 8.66 -20.64 6.54
C GLY A 52 9.16 -19.19 6.61
N VAL A 53 8.27 -18.22 6.70
CA VAL A 53 8.57 -16.79 6.89
C VAL A 53 8.93 -16.53 8.35
N ASP A 54 10.01 -15.79 8.58
CA ASP A 54 10.37 -15.37 9.93
C ASP A 54 9.36 -14.32 10.43
N PRO A 55 8.82 -14.47 11.65
CA PRO A 55 7.93 -13.47 12.22
C PRO A 55 8.60 -12.10 12.29
N PHE A 56 7.85 -11.04 11.96
CA PHE A 56 8.35 -9.66 11.99
C PHE A 56 7.43 -8.69 12.75
N VAL A 57 6.44 -9.20 13.50
CA VAL A 57 5.53 -8.39 14.33
C VAL A 57 6.28 -7.51 15.34
N GLU A 58 7.36 -8.01 15.94
CA GLU A 58 8.18 -7.22 16.88
C GLU A 58 8.85 -6.03 16.19
N ALA A 59 9.26 -6.19 14.93
CA ALA A 59 9.77 -5.07 14.15
C ALA A 59 8.68 -4.04 13.84
N MET A 60 7.43 -4.49 13.68
CA MET A 60 6.28 -3.63 13.48
C MET A 60 5.96 -2.81 14.74
N PHE A 61 5.84 -3.46 15.89
CA PHE A 61 5.65 -2.77 17.17
C PHE A 61 6.77 -1.78 17.46
N LYS A 62 8.03 -2.17 17.22
CA LYS A 62 9.17 -1.26 17.39
C LYS A 62 9.06 0.01 16.54
N ALA A 63 8.57 -0.07 15.30
CA ALA A 63 8.38 1.11 14.47
C ALA A 63 7.31 2.05 15.07
N GLY A 64 6.18 1.49 15.51
CA GLY A 64 5.13 2.21 16.22
C GLY A 64 5.64 2.87 17.51
N ASP A 65 6.32 2.11 18.37
CA ASP A 65 6.85 2.60 19.65
C ASP A 65 7.83 3.77 19.47
N LEU A 66 8.73 3.67 18.49
CA LEU A 66 9.68 4.75 18.20
C LEU A 66 8.96 6.01 17.71
N ALA A 67 7.90 5.85 16.92
CA ALA A 67 7.11 6.96 16.41
C ALA A 67 6.24 7.62 17.50
N PHE A 68 5.51 6.83 18.30
CA PHE A 68 4.75 7.35 19.46
C PHE A 68 5.64 8.03 20.49
N ALA A 69 6.89 7.57 20.66
CA ALA A 69 7.87 8.20 21.53
C ALA A 69 8.55 9.44 20.91
N GLY A 70 8.12 9.91 19.74
CA GLY A 70 8.64 11.11 19.08
C GLY A 70 10.13 11.03 18.77
N LYS A 71 10.66 9.84 18.45
CA LYS A 71 12.10 9.69 18.16
C LYS A 71 12.48 10.43 16.87
N PRO A 72 13.77 10.80 16.70
CA PRO A 72 14.23 11.43 15.46
C PRO A 72 13.82 10.63 14.22
N THR A 73 13.40 11.31 13.16
CA THR A 73 12.89 10.70 11.90
C THR A 73 13.81 9.62 11.35
N GLN A 74 15.14 9.81 11.44
CA GLN A 74 16.12 8.81 10.99
C GLN A 74 15.99 7.47 11.73
N LYS A 75 15.66 7.47 13.03
CA LYS A 75 15.48 6.24 13.81
C LYS A 75 14.17 5.52 13.42
N VAL A 76 13.11 6.29 13.22
CA VAL A 76 11.82 5.76 12.77
C VAL A 76 11.95 5.17 11.36
N GLU A 77 12.60 5.89 10.44
CA GLU A 77 12.87 5.42 9.08
C GLU A 77 13.68 4.12 9.05
N ALA A 78 14.70 3.98 9.90
CA ALA A 78 15.46 2.73 10.01
C ALA A 78 14.59 1.54 10.48
N ALA A 79 13.66 1.78 11.40
CA ALA A 79 12.70 0.76 11.84
C ALA A 79 11.70 0.41 10.72
N VAL A 80 11.13 1.41 10.05
CA VAL A 80 10.24 1.22 8.89
C VAL A 80 10.94 0.42 7.79
N LYS A 81 12.19 0.73 7.47
CA LYS A 81 12.99 -0.01 6.49
C LYS A 81 13.15 -1.49 6.87
N THR A 82 13.26 -1.80 8.16
CA THR A 82 13.34 -3.18 8.64
C THR A 82 12.04 -3.93 8.34
N VAL A 83 10.88 -3.31 8.58
CA VAL A 83 9.58 -3.92 8.26
C VAL A 83 9.39 -4.07 6.74
N LEU A 84 9.72 -3.06 5.94
CA LEU A 84 9.64 -3.16 4.48
C LEU A 84 10.56 -4.25 3.91
N ALA A 85 11.75 -4.44 4.49
CA ALA A 85 12.64 -5.53 4.10
C ALA A 85 12.05 -6.91 4.47
N ALA A 86 11.37 -7.01 5.62
CA ALA A 86 10.70 -8.23 6.04
C ALA A 86 9.52 -8.58 5.11
N THR A 87 8.70 -7.60 4.70
CA THR A 87 7.63 -7.85 3.72
C THR A 87 8.20 -8.27 2.35
N ASP A 88 9.34 -7.71 1.94
CA ASP A 88 10.03 -8.10 0.70
C ASP A 88 10.60 -9.53 0.79
N ALA A 89 11.11 -9.94 1.95
CA ALA A 89 11.54 -11.31 2.20
C ALA A 89 10.35 -12.29 2.21
N ALA A 90 9.24 -11.90 2.85
CA ALA A 90 8.02 -12.70 2.91
C ALA A 90 7.37 -12.88 1.52
N ALA A 91 7.42 -11.86 0.66
CA ALA A 91 6.89 -11.93 -0.70
C ALA A 91 7.61 -12.96 -1.58
N LYS A 92 8.92 -13.17 -1.38
CA LYS A 92 9.70 -14.21 -2.08
C LYS A 92 9.29 -15.64 -1.71
N LYS A 93 8.57 -15.79 -0.60
CA LYS A 93 8.02 -17.07 -0.11
C LYS A 93 6.52 -17.18 -0.41
N ALA A 94 5.99 -16.39 -1.35
CA ALA A 94 4.59 -16.47 -1.71
C ALA A 94 4.23 -17.88 -2.22
N PRO A 95 3.05 -18.43 -1.86
CA PRO A 95 2.60 -19.72 -2.36
C PRO A 95 2.55 -19.74 -3.88
N ARG A 96 2.84 -20.90 -4.49
CA ARG A 96 2.65 -21.10 -5.92
C ARG A 96 1.18 -20.93 -6.29
N ALA A 97 0.95 -20.40 -7.48
CA ALA A 97 -0.38 -20.21 -8.04
C ALA A 97 -0.43 -20.75 -9.48
N ASN A 98 -1.66 -21.00 -9.94
CA ASN A 98 -1.92 -21.50 -11.30
C ASN A 98 -1.91 -20.38 -12.36
N HIS A 99 -1.66 -19.14 -11.94
CA HIS A 99 -1.53 -17.96 -12.79
C HIS A 99 -0.08 -17.60 -13.04
N SER A 100 0.20 -16.88 -14.12
CA SER A 100 1.52 -16.33 -14.35
C SER A 100 1.89 -15.33 -13.26
N THR A 101 3.20 -15.20 -12.98
CA THR A 101 3.70 -14.17 -12.05
C THR A 101 3.21 -12.78 -12.47
N ALA A 102 3.28 -12.45 -13.76
CA ALA A 102 2.83 -11.16 -14.27
C ALA A 102 1.33 -10.90 -14.02
N ALA A 103 0.47 -11.90 -14.20
CA ALA A 103 -0.95 -11.78 -13.91
C ALA A 103 -1.23 -11.55 -12.42
N ILE A 104 -0.51 -12.26 -11.54
CA ILE A 104 -0.65 -12.07 -10.08
C ILE A 104 -0.18 -10.67 -9.66
N GLU A 105 0.97 -10.23 -10.20
CA GLU A 105 1.51 -8.90 -9.93
C GLU A 105 0.56 -7.79 -10.39
N ALA A 106 0.00 -7.90 -11.60
CA ALA A 106 -1.00 -6.97 -12.10
C ALA A 106 -2.26 -6.94 -11.22
N ALA A 107 -2.75 -8.09 -10.76
CA ALA A 107 -3.91 -8.18 -9.87
C ALA A 107 -3.66 -7.51 -8.50
N VAL A 108 -2.47 -7.68 -7.93
CA VAL A 108 -2.11 -7.02 -6.65
C VAL A 108 -2.02 -5.50 -6.83
N ILE A 109 -1.41 -5.03 -7.93
CA ILE A 109 -1.37 -3.59 -8.24
C ILE A 109 -2.78 -3.03 -8.41
N ALA A 110 -3.64 -3.72 -9.17
CA ALA A 110 -5.01 -3.30 -9.38
C ALA A 110 -5.80 -3.20 -8.07
N ASP A 111 -5.64 -4.16 -7.15
CA ASP A 111 -6.28 -4.14 -5.83
C ASP A 111 -5.83 -2.92 -5.00
N MET A 112 -4.53 -2.58 -5.01
CA MET A 112 -4.05 -1.37 -4.32
C MET A 112 -4.64 -0.09 -4.94
N VAL A 113 -4.74 -0.01 -6.26
CA VAL A 113 -5.35 1.15 -6.95
C VAL A 113 -6.85 1.25 -6.62
N ASP A 114 -7.58 0.13 -6.58
CA ASP A 114 -8.99 0.10 -6.21
C ASP A 114 -9.21 0.57 -4.77
N ARG A 115 -8.43 0.07 -3.82
CA ARG A 115 -8.45 0.53 -2.43
C ARG A 115 -8.17 2.02 -2.31
N ALA A 116 -7.17 2.54 -3.02
CA ALA A 116 -6.89 3.98 -3.03
C ALA A 116 -8.08 4.81 -3.54
N ALA A 117 -8.83 4.30 -4.53
CA ALA A 117 -10.02 4.97 -5.07
C ALA A 117 -11.18 4.95 -4.05
N LEU A 118 -11.39 3.80 -3.39
CA LEU A 118 -12.41 3.63 -2.37
C LEU A 118 -12.17 4.54 -1.17
N GLN A 119 -10.92 4.64 -0.72
CA GLN A 119 -10.53 5.57 0.34
C GLN A 119 -10.77 7.03 -0.06
N TYR A 120 -10.45 7.40 -1.30
CA TYR A 120 -10.70 8.76 -1.79
C TYR A 120 -12.18 9.12 -1.77
N ARG A 121 -13.04 8.16 -2.14
CA ARG A 121 -14.49 8.32 -2.08
C ARG A 121 -14.97 8.53 -0.63
N LEU A 122 -14.40 7.82 0.35
CA LEU A 122 -14.74 8.03 1.77
C LEU A 122 -14.37 9.44 2.22
N VAL A 123 -13.19 9.92 1.84
CA VAL A 123 -12.74 11.31 2.12
C VAL A 123 -13.61 12.37 1.44
N ALA A 124 -14.19 12.07 0.28
CA ALA A 124 -15.12 12.98 -0.39
C ALA A 124 -16.52 13.00 0.25
N ALA A 125 -16.90 11.92 0.94
CA ALA A 125 -18.19 11.81 1.62
C ALA A 125 -18.20 12.42 3.03
N GLY A 126 -17.05 12.73 3.60
CA GLY A 126 -16.92 13.35 4.93
C GLY A 126 -15.47 13.57 5.35
N ASP A 127 -15.26 14.16 6.53
CA ASP A 127 -13.91 14.36 7.07
C ASP A 127 -13.40 13.06 7.71
N ASN A 128 -12.70 12.25 6.92
CA ASN A 128 -12.03 11.03 7.38
C ASN A 128 -10.52 11.14 7.09
N LYS A 129 -9.75 11.55 8.10
CA LYS A 129 -8.30 11.76 7.97
C LYS A 129 -7.55 10.45 7.76
N ASP A 130 -7.99 9.38 8.42
CA ASP A 130 -7.37 8.05 8.31
C ASP A 130 -7.52 7.52 6.87
N ALA A 131 -8.71 7.67 6.29
CA ALA A 131 -8.97 7.28 4.91
C ALA A 131 -8.07 8.01 3.91
N TRP A 132 -7.75 9.28 4.12
CA TRP A 132 -6.80 9.98 3.24
C TRP A 132 -5.43 9.32 3.26
N LEU A 133 -4.91 9.05 4.47
CA LEU A 133 -3.58 8.50 4.65
C LEU A 133 -3.48 7.04 4.17
N ASP A 134 -4.52 6.25 4.41
CA ASP A 134 -4.67 4.90 3.84
C ASP A 134 -4.64 4.94 2.31
N GLY A 135 -5.45 5.82 1.71
CA GLY A 135 -5.52 5.99 0.26
C GLY A 135 -4.18 6.40 -0.36
N TYR A 136 -3.47 7.34 0.28
CA TYR A 136 -2.10 7.70 -0.08
C TYR A 136 -1.17 6.49 0.01
N GLY A 137 -1.23 5.72 1.09
CA GLY A 137 -0.44 4.50 1.29
C GLY A 137 -0.63 3.48 0.19
N TYR A 138 -1.89 3.18 -0.15
CA TYR A 138 -2.22 2.25 -1.22
C TYR A 138 -1.68 2.69 -2.58
N LEU A 139 -1.76 3.99 -2.90
CA LEU A 139 -1.11 4.53 -4.09
C LEU A 139 0.41 4.29 -4.07
N LYS A 140 1.09 4.56 -2.94
CA LYS A 140 2.54 4.34 -2.83
C LYS A 140 2.94 2.87 -2.94
N ALA A 141 2.14 1.97 -2.39
CA ALA A 141 2.36 0.53 -2.56
C ALA A 141 2.19 0.10 -4.02
N ALA A 142 1.15 0.57 -4.71
CA ALA A 142 0.93 0.31 -6.12
C ALA A 142 2.09 0.81 -6.99
N GLN A 143 2.54 2.05 -6.77
CA GLN A 143 3.69 2.65 -7.48
C GLN A 143 4.96 1.83 -7.26
N ARG A 144 5.27 1.51 -6.00
CA ARG A 144 6.45 0.72 -5.65
C ARG A 144 6.46 -0.63 -6.36
N ARG A 145 5.34 -1.35 -6.38
CA ARG A 145 5.25 -2.66 -7.03
C ARG A 145 5.38 -2.49 -8.54
N ALA A 146 4.65 -1.57 -9.14
CA ALA A 146 4.71 -1.29 -10.58
C ALA A 146 6.14 -1.02 -11.06
N ASP A 147 6.91 -0.20 -10.32
CA ASP A 147 8.29 0.12 -10.65
C ASP A 147 9.21 -1.12 -10.66
N LEU A 148 8.99 -2.07 -9.74
CA LEU A 148 9.81 -3.28 -9.62
C LEU A 148 9.59 -4.28 -10.76
N ILE A 149 8.37 -4.34 -11.31
CA ILE A 149 7.98 -5.35 -12.31
C ILE A 149 7.57 -4.74 -13.65
N ARG A 150 7.86 -3.45 -13.89
CA ARG A 150 7.37 -2.67 -15.04
C ARG A 150 7.57 -3.35 -16.39
N GLU A 151 8.73 -3.93 -16.61
CA GLU A 151 9.09 -4.61 -17.89
C GLU A 151 8.44 -5.99 -18.05
N GLN A 152 7.84 -6.54 -16.98
CA GLN A 152 7.15 -7.82 -16.97
C GLN A 152 5.64 -7.67 -17.18
N LEU A 153 5.11 -6.44 -17.10
CA LEU A 153 3.69 -6.16 -17.27
C LEU A 153 3.26 -6.26 -18.73
N ASP A 154 2.02 -6.71 -18.95
CA ASP A 154 1.36 -6.58 -20.24
C ASP A 154 1.34 -5.10 -20.66
N PRO A 155 1.73 -4.75 -21.90
CA PRO A 155 1.82 -3.36 -22.33
C PRO A 155 0.50 -2.58 -22.18
N ARG A 156 -0.66 -3.21 -22.47
CA ARG A 156 -1.95 -2.52 -22.37
C ARG A 156 -2.33 -2.26 -20.92
N PHE A 157 -2.02 -3.21 -20.03
CA PHE A 157 -2.17 -3.01 -18.60
C PHE A 157 -1.25 -1.89 -18.10
N ARG A 158 0.03 -1.92 -18.48
CA ARG A 158 1.02 -0.89 -18.12
C ARG A 158 0.59 0.50 -18.55
N ASP A 159 0.13 0.68 -19.78
CA ASP A 159 -0.31 1.98 -20.28
C ASP A 159 -1.51 2.52 -19.48
N ALA A 160 -2.50 1.66 -19.21
CA ALA A 160 -3.66 2.03 -18.40
C ALA A 160 -3.28 2.31 -16.93
N LEU A 161 -2.32 1.58 -16.39
CA LEU A 161 -1.79 1.78 -15.06
C LEU A 161 -1.05 3.12 -14.95
N ASP A 162 -0.17 3.44 -15.90
CA ASP A 162 0.60 4.69 -15.91
C ASP A 162 -0.34 5.92 -15.94
N GLU A 163 -1.37 5.90 -16.79
CA GLU A 163 -2.41 6.94 -16.80
C GLU A 163 -3.14 7.05 -15.45
N THR A 164 -3.43 5.92 -14.82
CA THR A 164 -4.17 5.85 -13.57
C THR A 164 -3.32 6.35 -12.41
N LEU A 165 -2.05 5.92 -12.31
CA LEU A 165 -1.12 6.38 -11.29
C LEU A 165 -0.82 7.88 -11.41
N ALA A 166 -0.79 8.43 -12.63
CA ALA A 166 -0.65 9.87 -12.85
C ALA A 166 -1.86 10.66 -12.31
N LEU A 167 -3.09 10.19 -12.59
CA LEU A 167 -4.30 10.77 -12.04
C LEU A 167 -4.31 10.69 -10.50
N PHE A 168 -4.00 9.52 -9.95
CA PHE A 168 -4.03 9.31 -8.50
C PHE A 168 -2.94 10.11 -7.78
N SER A 169 -1.79 10.32 -8.40
CA SER A 169 -0.75 11.21 -7.85
C SER A 169 -1.22 12.67 -7.81
N SER A 170 -2.11 13.07 -8.71
CA SER A 170 -2.76 14.38 -8.65
C SER A 170 -3.86 14.44 -7.58
N ALA A 171 -4.47 13.30 -7.26
CA ALA A 171 -5.47 13.17 -6.21
C ALA A 171 -4.85 13.13 -4.80
N TYR A 172 -3.71 12.46 -4.65
CA TYR A 172 -2.94 12.27 -3.42
C TYR A 172 -1.53 12.86 -3.58
N PRO A 173 -1.39 14.20 -3.68
CA PRO A 173 -0.08 14.83 -3.89
C PRO A 173 0.86 14.64 -2.68
N GLU A 174 0.29 14.58 -1.48
CA GLU A 174 1.00 14.53 -0.21
C GLU A 174 0.26 13.66 0.81
N SER A 175 0.97 13.25 1.86
CA SER A 175 0.41 12.48 2.99
C SER A 175 -0.59 13.30 3.79
N LEU A 176 -0.39 14.62 3.90
CA LEU A 176 -1.36 15.54 4.46
C LEU A 176 -2.36 15.94 3.38
N LYS A 177 -3.65 16.00 3.72
CA LYS A 177 -4.69 16.42 2.77
C LYS A 177 -4.58 17.93 2.51
N PRO A 178 -4.42 18.38 1.25
CA PRO A 178 -4.48 19.81 0.93
C PRO A 178 -5.86 20.39 1.24
N ALA A 179 -5.91 21.65 1.66
CA ALA A 179 -7.17 22.35 1.96
C ALA A 179 -8.10 22.50 0.74
N ASP A 180 -7.51 22.62 -0.46
CA ASP A 180 -8.24 22.87 -1.70
C ASP A 180 -7.88 21.85 -2.77
N LYS A 181 -8.91 21.41 -3.50
CA LYS A 181 -8.91 20.53 -4.69
C LYS A 181 -9.24 19.06 -4.40
N ALA A 182 -10.53 18.75 -4.44
CA ALA A 182 -11.01 17.39 -4.62
C ALA A 182 -11.24 17.13 -6.12
N LEU A 183 -10.65 16.08 -6.65
CA LEU A 183 -11.07 15.49 -7.92
C LEU A 183 -12.42 14.79 -7.73
N ASP A 184 -13.14 14.55 -8.81
CA ASP A 184 -14.35 13.72 -8.77
C ASP A 184 -13.98 12.28 -8.38
N PRO A 185 -14.48 11.74 -7.24
CA PRO A 185 -14.25 10.34 -6.86
C PRO A 185 -14.70 9.35 -7.93
N GLY A 186 -15.74 9.70 -8.71
CA GLY A 186 -16.23 8.89 -9.83
C GLY A 186 -15.16 8.66 -10.90
N LEU A 187 -14.32 9.65 -11.17
CA LEU A 187 -13.22 9.54 -12.13
C LEU A 187 -12.15 8.56 -11.65
N LEU A 188 -11.79 8.59 -10.37
CA LEU A 188 -10.82 7.67 -9.78
C LEU A 188 -11.34 6.23 -9.81
N LEU A 189 -12.60 6.03 -9.42
CA LEU A 189 -13.25 4.71 -9.47
C LEU A 189 -13.31 4.15 -10.89
N ALA A 190 -13.62 4.99 -11.88
CA ALA A 190 -13.65 4.57 -13.29
C ALA A 190 -12.25 4.12 -13.78
N LYS A 191 -11.19 4.86 -13.42
CA LYS A 191 -9.81 4.49 -13.78
C LYS A 191 -9.35 3.22 -13.06
N ALA A 192 -9.63 3.10 -11.76
CA ALA A 192 -9.35 1.88 -10.99
C ALA A 192 -10.08 0.65 -11.55
N GLY A 193 -11.36 0.81 -11.92
CA GLY A 193 -12.15 -0.25 -12.57
C GLY A 193 -11.57 -0.70 -13.91
N ARG A 194 -11.05 0.23 -14.73
CA ARG A 194 -10.35 -0.11 -15.98
C ARG A 194 -9.10 -0.94 -15.73
N VAL A 195 -8.26 -0.56 -14.77
CA VAL A 195 -7.04 -1.30 -14.40
C VAL A 195 -7.41 -2.70 -13.90
N SER A 196 -8.43 -2.81 -13.05
CA SER A 196 -8.94 -4.08 -12.51
C SER A 196 -9.48 -5.01 -13.59
N LEU A 197 -10.22 -4.47 -14.57
CA LEU A 197 -10.73 -5.23 -15.71
C LEU A 197 -9.58 -5.80 -16.56
N LEU A 198 -8.56 -4.98 -16.82
CA LEU A 198 -7.39 -5.42 -17.59
C LEU A 198 -6.60 -6.49 -16.85
N ALA A 199 -6.36 -6.33 -15.55
CA ALA A 199 -5.69 -7.34 -14.72
C ALA A 199 -6.44 -8.68 -14.72
N SER A 200 -7.77 -8.64 -14.61
CA SER A 200 -8.62 -9.85 -14.60
C SER A 200 -8.60 -10.63 -15.93
N GLY A 201 -8.21 -9.97 -17.02
CA GLY A 201 -8.04 -10.60 -18.33
C GLY A 201 -6.67 -11.27 -18.54
N LEU A 202 -5.73 -11.13 -17.60
CA LEU A 202 -4.41 -11.76 -17.66
C LEU A 202 -4.46 -13.17 -17.07
N GLN A 203 -3.70 -14.10 -17.67
CA GLN A 203 -3.59 -15.49 -17.22
C GLN A 203 -2.26 -15.76 -16.53
#